data_AF-A0A9E6AZU4-F1
#
_entry.id   AF-A0A9E6AZU4-F1
#
_cell.length_a   1.000
_cell.length_b   1.000
_cell.length_c   1.000
_cell.angle_alpha   90.00
_cell.angle_beta   90.00
_cell.angle_gamma   90.00
#
_symmetry.space_group_name_H-M   'P 1'
#
loop_
_entity.id
_entity.type
_entity.pdbx_description
1 polymer ?
#
loop_
_entity_poly.entity_id
_entity_poly.type
_entity_poly.pdbx_seq_one_letter_code
_entity_poly.pdbx_strand_id
1 'polypeptide(L)' 'IDVKMVVTSGTIYKEIIMASEKLSIDLIIMSSGHEDIEDYLLGSNATRVVRHSKQSVMVIR' A
#
# COMPACT_ATOMS: atom_id res chain seq x y z
N ILE A 1 -17.75 -13.12 -6.81
CA ILE A 1 -17.07 -12.08 -5.99
C ILE A 1 -17.14 -10.81 -6.81
N ASP A 2 -17.71 -9.74 -6.26
CA ASP A 2 -17.70 -8.43 -6.92
C ASP A 2 -16.30 -7.82 -6.79
N VAL A 3 -15.74 -7.33 -7.89
CA VAL A 3 -14.35 -6.85 -7.95
C VAL A 3 -14.32 -5.53 -8.70
N LYS A 4 -13.77 -4.49 -8.05
CA LYS A 4 -13.55 -3.18 -8.64
C LYS A 4 -12.07 -2.95 -8.89
N MET A 5 -11.68 -2.89 -10.15
CA MET A 5 -10.33 -2.49 -10.54
C MET A 5 -10.20 -0.97 -10.57
N VAL A 6 -9.07 -0.45 -10.06
CA VAL A 6 -8.77 0.98 -10.04
C VAL A 6 -7.37 1.18 -10.59
N VAL A 7 -7.26 2.00 -11.63
CA VAL A 7 -6.00 2.42 -12.23
C VAL A 7 -5.83 3.91 -11.98
N THR A 8 -4.66 4.31 -11.52
CA THR A 8 -4.30 5.70 -11.27
C THR A 8 -2.81 5.92 -11.59
N SER A 9 -2.41 7.18 -11.71
CA SER A 9 -1.06 7.59 -12.09
C SER A 9 -0.57 8.70 -11.17
N GLY A 10 0.63 8.57 -10.63
CA GLY A 10 1.20 9.54 -9.71
C GLY A 10 2.26 8.89 -8.82
N THR A 11 2.52 9.51 -7.67
CA THR A 11 3.41 8.91 -6.67
C THR A 11 2.69 7.73 -5.99
N ILE A 12 3.20 6.51 -6.20
CA ILE A 12 2.55 5.23 -5.82
C ILE A 12 1.90 5.26 -4.42
N TYR A 13 2.66 5.55 -3.37
CA TYR A 13 2.11 5.50 -2.00
C TYR A 13 1.01 6.56 -1.75
N LYS A 14 1.10 7.73 -2.39
CA LYS A 14 0.07 8.78 -2.27
C LYS A 14 -1.22 8.33 -2.95
N GLU A 15 -1.09 7.77 -4.13
CA GLU A 15 -2.23 7.24 -4.89
C GLU A 15 -2.94 6.10 -4.15
N ILE A 16 -2.18 5.20 -3.51
CA ILE A 16 -2.75 4.13 -2.68
C ILE A 16 -3.57 4.71 -1.52
N ILE A 17 -3.02 5.67 -0.78
CA ILE A 17 -3.71 6.31 0.37
C ILE A 17 -4.95 7.09 -0.09
N MET A 18 -4.84 7.88 -1.17
CA MET A 18 -5.98 8.63 -1.70
C MET A 18 -7.09 7.70 -2.21
N ALA A 19 -6.74 6.59 -2.87
CA ALA A 19 -7.71 5.60 -3.31
C ALA A 19 -8.39 4.92 -2.12
N SER A 20 -7.65 4.55 -1.05
CA SER A 20 -8.24 3.94 0.14
C SER A 20 -9.20 4.88 0.86
N GLU A 21 -8.89 6.17 0.95
CA GLU A 21 -9.78 7.18 1.51
C GLU A 21 -11.04 7.37 0.65
N LYS A 22 -10.88 7.55 -0.67
CA LYS A 22 -12.00 7.78 -1.60
C LYS A 22 -12.95 6.59 -1.71
N LEU A 23 -12.44 5.37 -1.57
CA LEU A 23 -13.22 4.14 -1.66
C LEU A 23 -13.69 3.63 -0.29
N SER A 24 -13.40 4.36 0.79
CA SER A 24 -13.76 3.97 2.16
C SER A 24 -13.30 2.55 2.51
N ILE A 25 -12.06 2.22 2.18
CA ILE A 25 -11.46 0.91 2.46
C ILE A 25 -11.11 0.81 3.94
N ASP A 26 -11.35 -0.35 4.56
CA ASP A 26 -10.98 -0.63 5.96
C ASP A 26 -9.56 -1.20 6.11
N LEU A 27 -9.10 -1.96 5.11
CA LEU A 27 -7.81 -2.66 5.11
C LEU A 27 -7.10 -2.57 3.76
N ILE A 28 -5.85 -2.13 3.78
CA ILE A 28 -4.92 -2.20 2.65
C ILE A 28 -4.05 -3.44 2.81
N ILE A 29 -4.07 -4.32 1.80
CA ILE A 29 -3.18 -5.47 1.74
C ILE A 29 -2.13 -5.21 0.67
N MET A 30 -0.86 -5.35 1.01
CA MET A 30 0.23 -5.14 0.06
C MET A 30 1.38 -6.11 0.29
N SER A 31 2.03 -6.54 -0.78
CA SER A 31 3.28 -7.30 -0.71
C SER A 31 4.47 -6.36 -0.64
N SER A 32 5.52 -6.74 0.09
CA SER A 32 6.82 -6.08 0.05
C SER A 32 7.87 -6.99 -0.59
N GLY A 33 8.45 -6.61 -1.74
CA GLY A 33 9.74 -7.14 -2.24
C GLY A 33 10.90 -6.23 -1.80
N HIS A 34 12.19 -6.56 -1.79
CA HIS A 34 13.03 -7.68 -2.27
C HIS A 34 14.04 -8.05 -1.17
N GLU A 35 14.63 -9.23 -1.25
CA GLU A 35 15.57 -9.84 -0.29
C GLU A 35 16.99 -9.23 -0.28
N ASP A 36 17.34 -8.35 -1.23
CA ASP A 36 18.73 -7.93 -1.51
C ASP A 36 19.18 -6.62 -0.82
N ILE A 37 18.34 -6.01 0.01
CA ILE A 37 18.71 -4.84 0.82
C ILE A 37 18.47 -5.23 2.27
N GLU A 38 19.52 -5.75 2.92
CA GLU A 38 19.54 -6.22 4.32
C GLU A 38 18.84 -5.27 5.31
N ASP A 39 18.81 -3.96 4.99
CA ASP A 39 18.27 -2.93 5.88
C ASP A 39 16.82 -2.48 5.59
N TYR A 40 16.17 -2.95 4.51
CA TYR A 40 14.82 -2.47 4.12
C TYR A 40 13.71 -3.47 4.46
N LEU A 41 13.35 -3.53 5.74
CA LEU A 41 12.35 -4.46 6.28
C LEU A 41 10.98 -4.49 5.58
N LEU A 42 10.54 -3.44 4.87
CA LEU A 42 9.20 -3.37 4.25
C LEU A 42 9.18 -2.89 2.79
N GLY A 43 10.34 -2.57 2.19
CA GLY A 43 10.39 -1.89 0.88
C GLY A 43 9.90 -0.43 0.91
N SER A 44 10.31 0.38 -0.08
CA SER A 44 10.10 1.83 -0.07
C SER A 44 8.62 2.25 -0.14
N ASN A 45 7.79 1.53 -0.88
CA ASN A 45 6.35 1.82 -0.98
C ASN A 45 5.57 1.35 0.25
N ALA A 46 5.77 0.11 0.72
CA ALA A 46 5.02 -0.38 1.88
C ALA A 46 5.39 0.40 3.15
N THR A 47 6.67 0.75 3.33
CA THR A 47 7.10 1.65 4.42
C THR A 47 6.34 2.97 4.41
N ARG A 48 6.15 3.58 3.24
CA ARG A 48 5.46 4.86 3.12
C ARG A 48 3.96 4.73 3.33
N VAL A 49 3.33 3.66 2.86
CA VAL A 49 1.89 3.42 3.08
C VAL A 49 1.60 3.14 4.56
N VAL A 50 2.37 2.24 5.20
CA VAL A 50 2.25 1.94 6.63
C VAL A 50 2.40 3.20 7.50
N ARG A 51 3.35 4.08 7.17
CA ARG A 51 3.62 5.28 7.97
C ARG A 51 2.56 6.37 7.85
N HIS A 52 1.85 6.46 6.73
CA HIS A 52 1.02 7.63 6.42
C HIS A 52 -0.46 7.31 6.15
N SER A 53 -0.84 6.04 6.03
CA SER A 53 -2.25 5.67 5.90
C SER A 53 -2.99 5.84 7.23
N LYS A 54 -4.27 6.23 7.15
CA LYS A 54 -5.19 6.20 8.30
C LYS A 54 -5.85 4.83 8.45
N GLN A 55 -5.91 4.06 7.37
CA GLN A 55 -6.48 2.72 7.29
C GLN A 55 -5.49 1.69 7.86
N SER A 56 -6.01 0.53 8.25
CA SER A 56 -5.16 -0.60 8.62
C SER A 56 -4.36 -1.08 7.40
N VAL A 57 -3.09 -1.44 7.61
CA VAL A 57 -2.22 -1.94 6.55
C VAL A 57 -1.65 -3.29 6.96
N MET A 58 -1.89 -4.32 6.14
CA MET A 58 -1.31 -5.65 6.29
C MET A 58 -0.28 -5.86 5.19
N VAL A 59 0.98 -6.06 5.60
CA VAL A 59 2.08 -6.36 4.68
C VAL A 59 2.33 -7.85 4.68
N ILE A 60 2.25 -8.48 3.50
CA ILE A 60 2.52 -9.91 3.30
C ILE A 60 3.94 -10.05 2.73
N ARG A 61 4.71 -10.99 3.28
CA ARG A 61 6.03 -11.40 2.82
C ARG A 61 5.98 -12.85 2.35
#